data_AF-A0AAE1B8C4-F1
#
_entry.id   AF-A0AAE1B8C4-F1
#
_cell.length_a   1.000
_cell.length_b   1.000
_cell.length_c   1.000
_cell.angle_alpha   90.00
_cell.angle_beta   90.00
_cell.angle_gamma   90.00
#
_symmetry.space_group_name_H-M   'P 1'
#
loop_
_entity.id
_entity.type
_entity.pdbx_description
1 polymer ?
#
loop_
_entity_poly.entity_id
_entity_poly.type
_entity_poly.pdbx_seq_one_letter_code
_entity_poly.pdbx_strand_id
1 'polypeptide(L)'
;VRNGSSENPYKNPGAVTHIVTGSAGCIERHEYFTKNPPPWSAFHSSEYGYTRMKFANKTHLYVEQVSDDREGLVIDRFTLIKDHHGPYKN
;
A
#
# COMPACT_ATOMS: atom_id res chain seq x y z
N VAL A 1 -3.55 -4.61 13.78
CA VAL A 1 -2.55 -5.20 12.84
C VAL A 1 -2.06 -6.51 13.47
N ARG A 2 -1.99 -7.63 12.73
CA ARG A 2 -1.49 -8.88 13.33
C ARG A 2 -0.03 -8.68 13.78
N ASN A 3 0.24 -8.90 15.06
CA ASN A 3 1.58 -8.89 15.68
C ASN A 3 2.45 -7.65 15.37
N GLY A 4 1.83 -6.49 15.10
CA GLY A 4 2.50 -5.22 14.83
C GLY A 4 1.79 -4.05 15.52
N SER A 5 2.35 -2.83 15.42
CA SER A 5 1.78 -1.64 16.06
C SER A 5 0.69 -1.01 15.19
N SER A 6 -0.44 -0.64 15.78
CA SER A 6 -1.47 0.17 15.12
C SER A 6 -1.04 1.63 14.90
N GLU A 7 -0.13 2.14 15.71
CA GLU A 7 0.42 3.50 15.55
C GLU A 7 1.38 3.59 14.37
N ASN A 8 2.12 2.50 14.10
CA ASN A 8 3.05 2.44 12.97
C ASN A 8 2.94 1.08 12.26
N PRO A 9 1.85 0.85 11.50
CA PRO A 9 1.56 -0.45 10.88
C PRO A 9 2.57 -0.85 9.80
N TYR A 10 3.34 0.11 9.28
CA TYR A 10 4.35 -0.11 8.25
C TYR A 10 5.77 -0.35 8.81
N LYS A 11 5.95 -0.30 10.14
CA LYS A 11 7.22 -0.64 10.79
C LYS A 11 7.20 -2.07 11.33
N ASN A 12 8.04 -2.93 10.76
CA ASN A 12 8.13 -4.36 11.05
C ASN A 12 6.75 -5.05 11.13
N PRO A 13 5.92 -4.96 10.07
CA PRO A 13 4.61 -5.60 10.09
C PRO A 13 4.76 -7.10 10.32
N GLY A 14 3.93 -7.67 11.19
CA GLY A 14 3.94 -9.09 11.55
C GLY A 14 3.39 -10.04 10.48
N ALA A 15 3.02 -9.51 9.31
CA ALA A 15 2.60 -10.24 8.12
C ALA A 15 2.92 -9.40 6.87
N VAL A 16 2.80 -10.01 5.68
CA VAL A 16 3.04 -9.34 4.40
C VAL A 16 2.09 -8.14 4.24
N THR A 17 2.64 -7.01 3.83
CA THR A 17 1.86 -5.85 3.37
C THR A 17 1.43 -6.08 1.92
N HIS A 18 0.13 -6.20 1.68
CA HIS A 18 -0.42 -6.32 0.33
C HIS A 18 -0.70 -4.94 -0.25
N ILE A 19 -0.16 -4.67 -1.44
CA ILE A 19 -0.40 -3.45 -2.22
C ILE A 19 -1.04 -3.89 -3.53
N VAL A 20 -2.22 -3.36 -3.84
CA VAL A 20 -2.94 -3.64 -5.08
C VAL A 20 -2.84 -2.40 -5.97
N THR A 21 -2.25 -2.56 -7.16
CA THR A 21 -2.06 -1.48 -8.14
C THR A 21 -2.55 -1.94 -9.51
N GLY A 22 -3.87 -2.16 -9.59
CA GLY A 22 -4.55 -2.66 -10.79
C GLY A 22 -5.32 -1.59 -11.58
N SER A 23 -5.24 -0.32 -11.19
CA SER A 23 -6.05 0.77 -11.75
C SER A 23 -5.29 1.59 -12.81
N ALA A 24 -4.67 0.95 -13.79
CA ALA A 24 -3.91 1.66 -14.83
C ALA A 24 -4.77 2.24 -15.99
N GLY A 25 -6.08 1.97 -16.02
CA GLY A 25 -6.99 2.49 -17.07
C GLY A 25 -7.58 1.43 -18.02
N CYS A 26 -8.16 0.35 -17.49
CA CYS A 26 -8.82 -0.66 -18.33
C CYS A 26 -10.20 -0.21 -18.85
N ILE A 27 -10.75 -0.91 -19.85
CA ILE A 27 -12.03 -0.54 -20.48
C ILE A 27 -13.23 -0.84 -19.58
N GLU A 28 -13.07 -1.76 -18.63
CA GLU A 28 -14.09 -2.23 -17.69
C GLU A 28 -14.44 -1.20 -16.61
N ARG A 29 -13.67 -0.12 -16.51
CA ARG A 29 -13.79 0.91 -15.47
C ARG A 29 -13.49 0.38 -14.07
N HIS A 30 -13.83 1.17 -13.05
CA HIS A 30 -13.54 0.85 -11.66
C HIS A 30 -14.60 -0.06 -11.04
N GLU A 31 -14.14 -1.06 -10.29
CA GLU A 31 -14.99 -1.77 -9.33
C GLU A 31 -15.26 -0.90 -8.09
N TYR A 32 -16.43 -1.08 -7.48
CA TYR A 32 -16.82 -0.36 -6.27
C TYR A 32 -16.21 -1.00 -5.01
N PHE A 33 -15.73 -0.17 -4.09
CA PHE A 33 -15.37 -0.65 -2.76
C PHE A 33 -16.59 -0.97 -1.91
N THR A 34 -16.42 -1.93 -1.00
CA THR A 34 -17.42 -2.18 0.04
C THR A 34 -17.55 -0.96 0.95
N LYS A 35 -18.79 -0.63 1.37
CA LYS A 35 -19.08 0.54 2.22
C LYS A 35 -18.29 0.51 3.54
N ASN A 36 -18.15 -0.68 4.13
CA ASN A 36 -17.36 -0.90 5.33
C ASN A 36 -16.12 -1.70 4.92
N PRO A 37 -14.96 -1.05 4.74
CA PRO A 37 -13.74 -1.77 4.45
C PRO A 37 -13.35 -2.63 5.65
N PRO A 38 -12.74 -3.80 5.42
CA PRO A 38 -12.27 -4.63 6.51
C PRO A 38 -11.16 -3.93 7.29
N PRO A 39 -10.95 -4.26 8.59
CA PRO A 39 -10.01 -3.54 9.46
C PRO A 39 -8.53 -3.68 9.05
N TRP A 40 -8.21 -4.54 8.08
CA TRP A 40 -6.87 -4.68 7.50
C TRP A 40 -6.65 -3.84 6.23
N SER A 41 -7.69 -3.18 5.71
CA SER A 41 -7.58 -2.23 4.61
C SER A 41 -7.16 -0.86 5.15
N ALA A 42 -5.90 -0.48 4.96
CA ALA A 42 -5.37 0.79 5.47
C ALA A 42 -5.76 1.98 4.58
N PHE A 43 -5.71 1.80 3.27
CA PHE A 43 -6.04 2.81 2.26
C PHE A 43 -6.60 2.11 1.01
N HIS A 44 -7.53 2.77 0.33
CA HIS A 44 -8.06 2.35 -0.95
C HIS A 44 -8.55 3.58 -1.74
N SER A 45 -8.41 3.54 -3.07
CA SER A 45 -8.84 4.60 -3.97
C SER A 45 -9.35 4.02 -5.28
N SER A 46 -10.42 4.61 -5.82
CA SER A 46 -11.01 4.24 -7.12
C SER A 46 -10.45 5.11 -8.24
N GLU A 47 -9.32 5.78 -8.02
CA GLU A 47 -8.68 6.60 -9.05
C GLU A 47 -7.79 5.74 -9.95
N TYR A 48 -7.75 6.08 -11.23
CA TYR A 48 -6.72 5.57 -12.11
C TYR A 48 -5.37 6.16 -11.75
N GLY A 49 -4.31 5.39 -11.99
CA GLY A 49 -2.98 5.79 -11.59
C GLY A 49 -1.95 4.69 -11.66
N TYR A 50 -0.83 4.93 -10.97
CA TYR A 50 0.30 4.02 -10.92
C TYR A 50 1.02 4.10 -9.57
N THR A 51 1.71 3.02 -9.22
CA THR A 51 2.54 2.96 -8.01
C THR A 51 3.98 3.32 -8.33
N ARG A 52 4.61 4.16 -7.50
CA ARG A 52 6.06 4.34 -7.48
C ARG A 52 6.65 3.64 -6.26
N MET A 53 7.67 2.83 -6.48
CA MET A 53 8.40 2.14 -5.42
C MET A 53 9.88 2.47 -5.50
N LYS A 54 10.48 2.80 -4.35
CA LYS A 54 11.93 3.05 -4.24
C LYS A 54 12.49 2.35 -3.01
N PHE A 55 13.38 1.39 -3.23
CA PHE A 55 14.21 0.82 -2.17
C PHE A 55 15.25 1.86 -1.76
N ALA A 56 15.00 2.54 -0.65
CA ALA A 56 15.90 3.60 -0.14
C ALA A 56 17.18 2.99 0.45
N ASN A 57 17.08 1.82 1.07
CA ASN A 57 18.19 1.03 1.58
C ASN A 57 17.73 -0.41 1.83
N LYS A 58 18.57 -1.22 2.51
CA LYS A 58 18.25 -2.63 2.81
C LYS A 58 16.99 -2.80 3.65
N THR A 59 16.53 -1.81 4.42
CA THR A 59 15.39 -1.96 5.35
C THR A 59 14.20 -1.07 5.03
N HIS A 60 14.34 -0.08 4.13
CA HIS A 60 13.30 0.91 3.84
C HIS A 60 12.87 0.85 2.37
N LEU A 61 11.58 0.58 2.16
CA LEU A 61 10.90 0.69 0.87
C LEU A 61 9.92 1.87 0.93
N TYR A 62 10.16 2.89 0.12
CA TYR A 62 9.24 4.00 -0.08
C TYR A 62 8.21 3.65 -1.15
N VAL A 63 6.93 3.92 -0.89
CA VAL A 63 5.81 3.63 -1.76
C VAL A 63 4.93 4.86 -1.90
N GLU A 64 4.51 5.16 -3.13
CA GLU A 64 3.49 6.17 -3.44
C GLU A 64 2.46 5.61 -4.41
N GLN A 65 1.19 5.98 -4.20
CA GLN A 65 0.12 5.87 -5.18
C GLN A 65 -0.07 7.23 -5.85
N VAL A 66 0.11 7.28 -7.17
CA VAL A 66 -0.01 8.49 -7.97
C VAL A 66 -1.28 8.40 -8.78
N SER A 67 -2.14 9.40 -8.67
CA SER A 67 -3.39 9.49 -9.43
C SER A 67 -3.16 10.16 -10.78
N ASP A 68 -3.61 9.50 -11.84
CA ASP A 68 -3.71 10.08 -13.18
C ASP A 68 -4.95 10.99 -13.28
N ASP A 69 -6.07 10.57 -12.67
CA ASP A 69 -7.33 11.34 -12.62
C ASP A 69 -7.16 12.73 -11.98
N ARG A 70 -6.09 12.92 -11.19
CA ARG A 70 -5.72 14.17 -10.53
C ARG A 70 -4.35 14.70 -10.96
N GLU A 71 -4.03 14.56 -12.24
CA GLU A 71 -2.86 15.20 -12.87
C GLU A 71 -1.52 14.87 -12.15
N GLY A 72 -1.37 13.64 -11.69
CA GLY A 72 -0.15 13.18 -11.02
C GLY A 72 -0.09 13.46 -9.51
N LEU A 73 -1.22 13.78 -8.87
CA LEU A 73 -1.28 13.96 -7.42
C LEU A 73 -0.91 12.66 -6.68
N VAL A 74 -0.03 12.76 -5.68
CA VAL A 74 0.24 11.67 -4.75
C VAL A 74 -0.90 11.56 -3.75
N ILE A 75 -1.73 10.53 -3.90
CA ILE A 75 -2.94 10.32 -3.09
C ILE A 75 -2.70 9.43 -1.87
N ASP A 76 -1.62 8.63 -1.88
CA ASP A 76 -1.14 7.89 -0.71
C ASP A 76 0.38 7.78 -0.75
N ARG A 77 1.01 7.78 0.42
CA ARG A 77 2.45 7.55 0.58
C ARG A 77 2.77 6.91 1.93
N PHE A 78 3.69 5.97 1.93
CA PHE A 78 4.24 5.41 3.17
C PHE A 78 5.64 4.84 2.96
N THR A 79 6.33 4.59 4.07
CA THR A 79 7.58 3.84 4.07
C THR A 79 7.38 2.52 4.80
N LEU A 80 7.54 1.41 4.09
CA LEU A 80 7.60 0.08 4.68
C LEU A 80 9.01 -0.14 5.24
N ILE A 81 9.10 -0.40 6.54
CA ILE A 81 10.36 -0.61 7.25
C ILE A 81 10.41 -2.07 7.71
N LYS A 82 11.45 -2.80 7.30
CA LYS A 82 11.73 -4.17 7.75
C LYS A 82 13.18 -4.29 8.18
N ASP A 83 13.41 -4.38 9.48
CA ASP A 83 14.77 -4.43 10.05
C ASP A 83 15.47 -5.78 9.79
N HIS A 84 14.68 -6.86 9.72
CA HIS A 84 15.17 -8.22 9.45
C HIS A 84 14.37 -8.90 8.33
N HIS A 85 15.04 -9.34 7.28
CA HIS A 85 14.42 -10.10 6.17
C HIS A 85 14.39 -11.59 6.47
N GLY A 86 13.35 -12.26 6.02
CA GLY A 86 13.16 -13.70 6.22
C GLY A 86 11.69 -14.06 6.39
N PRO A 87 11.38 -15.36 6.49
CA PRO A 87 10.03 -15.83 6.73
C PRO A 87 9.49 -15.32 8.07
N TYR A 88 8.18 -15.11 8.13
CA TYR A 88 7.49 -14.89 9.39
C TYR A 88 7.59 -16.15 10.26
N LYS A 89 7.94 -15.96 11.54
CA LYS A 89 7.96 -17.06 12.50
C LYS A 89 6.52 -17.38 12.92
N ASN A 90 6.21 -18.67 13.04
CA ASN A 90 4.95 -19.18 13.55
C ASN A 90 4.80 -18.92 15.06
#